data_AF-W6TLS9-F1
#
_entry.id   AF-W6TLS9-F1
#
_cell.length_a   1.000
_cell.length_b   1.000
_cell.length_c   1.000
_cell.angle_alpha   90.00
_cell.angle_beta   90.00
_cell.angle_gamma   90.00
#
_symmetry.space_group_name_H-M   'P 1'
#
loop_
_entity.id
_entity.type
_entity.pdbx_description
1 polymer ?
#
loop_
_entity_poly.entity_id
_entity_poly.type
_entity_poly.pdbx_seq_one_letter_code
_entity_poly.pdbx_strand_id
1 'polypeptide(L)'
;METKNTNLHTMETLGHHLKAKFPEISAITAGTDFTWFIINTNGDINSAPFVKALNKYLEPYIAEHGNPKEEYEFTVKRANELIDILHFNNPEAAHLITLDLFGKTQNLRVQDVMGATGDYTLFNEDFETIGYLSAGVSPPTNSDGSLVNRDDMDNFNDEVYVDFSNQSIWQISPDELKPYLNEILGKVMENINSNANSLEVNVDDPVDLAFWAEQFELSESDLRKAVLAAGKSIDNITTYLQK
;
A
#
# COMPACT_ATOMS: atom_id res chain seq x y z
N MET A 1 -43.57 1.40 24.50
CA MET A 1 -42.30 0.80 24.97
C MET A 1 -41.52 0.49 23.72
N GLU A 2 -40.79 1.48 23.22
CA GLU A 2 -39.95 1.31 22.03
C GLU A 2 -38.73 0.51 22.45
N THR A 3 -38.64 -0.73 21.97
CA THR A 3 -37.40 -1.49 21.98
C THR A 3 -36.42 -0.76 21.08
N LYS A 4 -35.53 0.04 21.70
CA LYS A 4 -34.23 0.42 21.13
C LYS A 4 -33.51 -0.88 20.78
N ASN A 5 -33.68 -1.34 19.54
CA ASN A 5 -32.79 -2.33 18.98
C ASN A 5 -31.47 -1.61 18.71
N THR A 6 -30.53 -1.87 19.59
CA THR A 6 -29.15 -1.43 19.56
C THR A 6 -28.55 -1.80 18.20
N ASN A 7 -28.41 -0.84 17.29
CA ASN A 7 -27.42 -0.93 16.23
C ASN A 7 -26.05 -0.90 16.92
N LEU A 8 -25.60 -2.06 17.42
CA LEU A 8 -24.20 -2.28 17.77
C LEU A 8 -23.37 -1.93 16.53
N HIS A 9 -22.30 -1.15 16.70
CA HIS A 9 -21.44 -0.80 15.58
C HIS A 9 -20.89 -2.11 14.98
N THR A 10 -21.19 -2.38 13.71
CA THR A 10 -20.99 -3.69 13.07
C THR A 10 -19.52 -4.13 12.96
N MET A 11 -18.58 -3.20 13.12
CA MET A 11 -17.15 -3.50 13.24
C MET A 11 -16.74 -3.96 14.66
N GLU A 12 -17.46 -3.54 15.71
CA GLU A 12 -17.21 -3.99 17.10
C GLU A 12 -17.40 -5.51 17.25
N THR A 13 -18.31 -6.08 16.47
CA THR A 13 -18.63 -7.51 16.51
C THR A 13 -17.76 -8.36 15.59
N LEU A 14 -16.94 -7.76 14.72
CA LEU A 14 -16.11 -8.47 13.74
C LEU A 14 -15.18 -9.49 14.43
N GLY A 15 -14.54 -9.12 15.54
CA GLY A 15 -13.68 -10.05 16.29
C GLY A 15 -14.40 -11.31 16.77
N HIS A 16 -15.68 -11.20 17.13
CA HIS A 16 -16.48 -12.36 17.52
C HIS A 16 -16.80 -13.24 16.31
N HIS A 17 -17.17 -12.62 15.19
CA HIS A 17 -17.44 -13.35 13.94
C HIS A 17 -16.21 -14.07 13.40
N LEU A 18 -15.04 -13.42 13.43
CA LEU A 18 -13.77 -14.02 13.04
C LEU A 18 -13.44 -15.25 13.89
N LYS A 19 -13.50 -15.15 15.22
CA LYS A 19 -13.27 -16.31 16.11
C LYS A 19 -14.26 -17.45 15.89
N ALA A 20 -15.51 -17.14 15.55
CA ALA A 20 -16.52 -18.16 15.27
C ALA A 20 -16.29 -18.86 13.92
N LYS A 21 -15.81 -18.11 12.92
CA LYS A 21 -15.57 -18.59 11.55
C LYS A 21 -14.27 -19.38 11.42
N PHE A 22 -13.21 -18.92 12.09
CA PHE A 22 -11.85 -19.39 11.94
C PHE A 22 -11.34 -19.99 13.27
N PRO A 23 -11.50 -21.30 13.50
CA PRO A 23 -11.04 -21.95 14.73
C PRO A 23 -9.51 -21.89 14.92
N GLU A 24 -8.77 -21.58 13.86
CA GLU A 24 -7.33 -21.36 13.86
C GLU A 24 -6.91 -20.10 14.63
N ILE A 25 -7.83 -19.15 14.85
CA ILE A 25 -7.56 -17.90 15.56
C ILE A 25 -7.54 -18.17 17.07
N SER A 26 -6.37 -17.97 17.69
CA SER A 26 -6.17 -18.12 19.14
C SER A 26 -6.58 -16.87 19.91
N ALA A 27 -6.29 -15.68 19.35
CA ALA A 27 -6.63 -14.41 19.96
C ALA A 27 -6.84 -13.32 18.91
N ILE A 28 -7.67 -12.34 19.25
CA ILE A 28 -7.86 -11.12 18.46
C ILE A 28 -7.77 -9.95 19.43
N THR A 29 -6.98 -8.95 19.04
CA THR A 29 -6.95 -7.62 19.66
C THR A 29 -7.41 -6.63 18.61
N ALA A 30 -8.21 -5.64 19.00
CA ALA A 30 -8.69 -4.59 18.11
C ALA A 30 -8.39 -3.22 18.71
N GLY A 31 -8.17 -2.23 17.84
CA GLY A 31 -8.12 -0.83 18.21
C GLY A 31 -9.44 -0.33 18.81
N THR A 32 -9.38 0.77 19.55
CA THR A 32 -10.57 1.39 20.18
C THR A 32 -11.59 1.90 19.18
N ASP A 33 -11.14 2.24 17.98
CA ASP A 33 -11.90 2.71 16.82
C ASP A 33 -12.22 1.58 15.84
N PHE A 34 -11.74 0.36 16.09
CA PHE A 34 -11.94 -0.83 15.24
C PHE A 34 -11.45 -0.66 13.79
N THR A 35 -10.45 0.20 13.58
CA THR A 35 -9.76 0.37 12.29
C THR A 35 -8.60 -0.61 12.13
N TRP A 36 -7.97 -1.06 13.22
CA TRP A 36 -6.92 -2.07 13.17
C TRP A 36 -7.21 -3.29 14.06
N PHE A 37 -6.73 -4.45 13.62
CA PHE A 37 -6.86 -5.74 14.29
C PHE A 37 -5.54 -6.50 14.28
N ILE A 38 -5.19 -7.13 15.40
CA ILE A 38 -4.12 -8.12 15.49
C ILE A 38 -4.76 -9.49 15.67
N ILE A 39 -4.56 -10.36 14.68
CA ILE A 39 -5.08 -11.73 14.65
C ILE A 39 -3.93 -12.68 14.93
N ASN A 40 -3.98 -13.34 16.09
CA ASN A 40 -3.03 -14.38 16.45
C ASN A 40 -3.60 -15.75 16.08
N THR A 41 -2.78 -16.55 15.41
CA THR A 41 -3.12 -17.90 14.96
C THR A 41 -2.42 -18.97 15.79
N ASN A 42 -2.95 -20.20 15.75
CA ASN A 42 -2.31 -21.37 16.33
C ASN A 42 -1.06 -21.79 15.54
N GLY A 43 -0.14 -22.54 16.18
CA GLY A 43 1.17 -22.88 15.60
C GLY A 43 1.14 -23.77 14.35
N ASP A 44 0.05 -24.50 14.13
CA ASP A 44 0.01 -25.63 13.20
C ASP A 44 -0.61 -25.28 11.83
N ILE A 45 -0.88 -23.99 11.59
CA ILE A 45 -1.63 -23.55 10.42
C ILE A 45 -0.75 -23.44 9.18
N ASN A 46 -1.34 -23.75 8.02
CA ASN A 46 -0.77 -23.32 6.74
C ASN A 46 -1.18 -21.87 6.50
N SER A 47 -0.20 -20.96 6.55
CA SER A 47 -0.39 -19.52 6.52
C SER A 47 -1.15 -19.04 5.28
N ALA A 48 -0.70 -19.42 4.07
CA ALA A 48 -1.26 -18.88 2.83
C ALA A 48 -2.75 -19.22 2.63
N PRO A 49 -3.20 -20.49 2.75
CA PRO A 49 -4.63 -20.82 2.69
C PRO A 49 -5.47 -20.13 3.76
N PHE A 50 -4.92 -19.98 4.98
CA PHE A 50 -5.61 -19.29 6.06
C PHE A 50 -5.81 -17.81 5.74
N VAL A 51 -4.74 -17.10 5.37
CA VAL A 51 -4.78 -15.67 5.04
C VAL A 51 -5.69 -15.42 3.83
N LYS A 52 -5.63 -16.28 2.81
CA LYS A 52 -6.53 -16.21 1.65
C LYS A 52 -8.00 -16.36 2.05
N ALA A 53 -8.32 -17.31 2.93
CA ALA A 53 -9.68 -17.51 3.43
C ALA A 53 -10.15 -16.34 4.30
N LEU A 54 -9.25 -15.78 5.12
CA LEU A 54 -9.48 -14.60 5.93
C LEU A 54 -9.75 -13.38 5.05
N ASN A 55 -8.90 -13.08 4.06
CA ASN A 55 -9.09 -11.99 3.11
C ASN A 55 -10.45 -12.08 2.41
N LYS A 56 -10.78 -13.27 1.87
CA LYS A 56 -12.07 -13.53 1.20
C LYS A 56 -13.29 -13.31 2.11
N TYR A 57 -13.12 -13.48 3.42
CA TYR A 57 -14.18 -13.20 4.39
C TYR A 57 -14.27 -11.71 4.73
N LEU A 58 -13.12 -11.05 4.91
CA LEU A 58 -13.02 -9.64 5.29
C LEU A 58 -13.49 -8.70 4.19
N GLU A 59 -13.14 -8.95 2.91
CA GLU A 59 -13.54 -8.11 1.77
C GLU A 59 -15.04 -7.76 1.76
N PRO A 60 -15.98 -8.73 1.70
CA PRO A 60 -17.40 -8.42 1.70
C PRO A 60 -17.89 -7.88 3.04
N TYR A 61 -17.28 -8.30 4.16
CA TYR A 61 -17.68 -7.82 5.48
C TYR A 61 -17.41 -6.31 5.61
N ILE A 62 -16.22 -5.87 5.23
CA ILE A 62 -15.82 -4.46 5.30
C ILE A 62 -16.62 -3.64 4.29
N ALA A 63 -16.91 -4.18 3.10
CA ALA A 63 -17.77 -3.51 2.14
C ALA A 63 -19.21 -3.29 2.66
N GLU A 64 -19.73 -4.21 3.48
CA GLU A 64 -21.09 -4.10 4.04
C GLU A 64 -21.14 -3.28 5.34
N HIS A 65 -20.10 -3.36 6.16
CA HIS A 65 -20.13 -2.92 7.55
C HIS A 65 -19.08 -1.88 7.93
N GLY A 66 -18.05 -1.69 7.11
CA GLY A 66 -16.99 -0.71 7.30
C GLY A 66 -17.35 0.67 6.74
N ASN A 67 -16.56 1.66 7.12
CA ASN A 67 -16.60 3.00 6.55
C ASN A 67 -15.65 3.07 5.35
N PRO A 68 -16.12 3.37 4.12
CA PRO A 68 -15.27 3.41 2.93
C PRO A 68 -14.23 4.54 2.93
N LYS A 69 -14.31 5.47 3.89
CA LYS A 69 -13.32 6.54 4.10
C LYS A 69 -12.28 6.19 5.17
N GLU A 70 -12.45 5.07 5.86
CA GLU A 70 -11.50 4.57 6.84
C GLU A 70 -10.69 3.44 6.23
N GLU A 71 -9.40 3.46 6.54
CA GLU A 71 -8.51 2.34 6.26
C GLU A 71 -8.68 1.29 7.35
N TYR A 72 -8.67 0.02 6.93
CA TYR A 72 -8.69 -1.09 7.87
C TYR A 72 -7.44 -1.95 7.72
N GLU A 73 -6.78 -2.22 8.85
CA GLU A 73 -5.56 -3.04 8.91
C GLU A 73 -5.80 -4.32 9.72
N PHE A 74 -5.38 -5.46 9.17
CA PHE A 74 -5.41 -6.75 9.86
C PHE A 74 -4.03 -7.38 9.85
N THR A 75 -3.31 -7.18 10.96
CA THR A 75 -2.01 -7.79 11.20
C THR A 75 -2.20 -9.26 11.62
N VAL A 76 -1.74 -10.20 10.81
CA VAL A 76 -1.83 -11.66 11.05
C VAL A 76 -0.51 -12.19 11.56
N LYS A 77 -0.50 -12.80 12.75
CA LYS A 77 0.70 -13.30 13.42
C LYS A 77 0.57 -14.74 13.87
N ARG A 78 1.71 -15.42 13.99
CA ARG A 78 1.88 -16.71 14.65
C ARG A 78 2.97 -16.60 15.70
N ALA A 79 2.58 -16.61 16.97
CA ALA A 79 3.49 -16.27 18.07
C ALA A 79 4.21 -14.93 17.80
N ASN A 80 5.53 -14.94 17.60
CA ASN A 80 6.32 -13.75 17.31
C ASN A 80 6.59 -13.54 15.81
N GLU A 81 6.09 -14.42 14.95
CA GLU A 81 6.24 -14.35 13.50
C GLU A 81 5.09 -13.52 12.91
N LEU A 82 5.43 -12.50 12.13
CA LEU A 82 4.47 -11.85 11.26
C LEU A 82 4.26 -12.71 10.01
N ILE A 83 3.00 -13.02 9.72
CA ILE A 83 2.62 -13.78 8.53
C ILE A 83 2.29 -12.83 7.38
N ASP A 84 1.41 -11.87 7.62
CA ASP A 84 0.90 -10.94 6.62
C ASP A 84 0.21 -9.75 7.30
N ILE A 85 0.00 -8.67 6.57
CA ILE A 85 -0.85 -7.55 6.96
C ILE A 85 -1.84 -7.32 5.83
N LEU A 86 -3.14 -7.48 6.10
CA LEU A 86 -4.17 -7.20 5.10
C LEU A 86 -4.67 -5.77 5.29
N HIS A 87 -4.60 -4.97 4.22
CA HIS A 87 -5.10 -3.60 4.20
C HIS A 87 -6.34 -3.51 3.32
N PHE A 88 -7.33 -2.75 3.79
CA PHE A 88 -8.55 -2.44 3.06
C PHE A 88 -8.75 -0.93 3.03
N ASN A 89 -9.23 -0.42 1.89
CA ASN A 89 -9.37 1.00 1.59
C ASN A 89 -8.06 1.82 1.62
N ASN A 90 -6.90 1.15 1.66
CA ASN A 90 -5.59 1.78 1.53
C ASN A 90 -4.92 1.27 0.23
N PRO A 91 -4.94 2.06 -0.87
CA PRO A 91 -4.33 1.68 -2.14
C PRO A 91 -2.80 1.75 -2.13
N GLU A 92 -2.19 2.39 -1.14
CA GLU A 92 -0.73 2.58 -1.02
C GLU A 92 -0.07 1.45 -0.23
N ALA A 93 -0.84 0.67 0.53
CA ALA A 93 -0.34 -0.41 1.37
C ALA A 93 0.35 -1.56 0.62
N ALA A 94 0.06 -1.75 -0.67
CA ALA A 94 0.74 -2.74 -1.48
C ALA A 94 0.74 -2.39 -2.97
N HIS A 95 1.84 -2.72 -3.65
CA HIS A 95 1.94 -2.58 -5.10
C HIS A 95 1.48 -3.88 -5.78
N LEU A 96 0.43 -3.76 -6.59
CA LEU A 96 -0.13 -4.88 -7.35
C LEU A 96 0.47 -4.90 -8.76
N ILE A 97 1.21 -5.96 -9.08
CA ILE A 97 1.93 -6.10 -10.34
C ILE A 97 1.59 -7.42 -11.04
N THR A 98 1.69 -7.44 -12.36
CA THR A 98 1.54 -8.65 -13.18
C THR A 98 2.82 -8.87 -13.99
N LEU A 99 3.40 -10.06 -13.91
CA LEU A 99 4.58 -10.45 -14.68
C LEU A 99 4.66 -11.97 -14.91
N ASP A 100 5.49 -12.38 -15.88
CA ASP A 100 5.76 -13.79 -16.17
C ASP A 100 6.90 -14.32 -15.29
N LEU A 101 6.54 -15.06 -14.23
CA LEU A 101 7.47 -15.70 -13.32
C LEU A 101 7.48 -17.21 -13.55
N PHE A 102 8.68 -17.78 -13.74
CA PHE A 102 8.87 -19.22 -13.93
C PHE A 102 8.03 -19.81 -15.08
N GLY A 103 7.78 -19.02 -16.13
CA GLY A 103 7.01 -19.44 -17.31
C GLY A 103 5.49 -19.38 -17.13
N LYS A 104 4.99 -18.77 -16.05
CA LYS A 104 3.56 -18.52 -15.81
C LYS A 104 3.35 -17.04 -15.50
N THR A 105 2.33 -16.44 -16.09
CA THR A 105 1.85 -15.12 -15.66
C THR A 105 1.31 -15.21 -14.24
N GLN A 106 1.81 -14.37 -13.34
CA GLN A 106 1.40 -14.30 -11.95
C GLN A 106 0.99 -12.88 -11.59
N ASN A 107 -0.04 -12.76 -10.75
CA ASN A 107 -0.36 -11.50 -10.08
C ASN A 107 0.32 -11.48 -8.73
N LEU A 108 1.18 -10.50 -8.51
CA LEU A 108 1.91 -10.35 -7.27
C LEU A 108 1.42 -9.15 -6.48
N ARG A 109 1.42 -9.32 -5.17
CA ARG A 109 1.32 -8.24 -4.20
C ARG A 109 2.70 -8.03 -3.57
N VAL A 110 3.29 -6.86 -3.82
CA VAL A 110 4.55 -6.43 -3.23
C VAL A 110 4.23 -5.50 -2.08
N GLN A 111 4.53 -5.91 -0.86
CA GLN A 111 4.06 -5.20 0.34
C GLN A 111 5.15 -5.08 1.39
N ASP A 112 5.24 -3.90 2.00
CA ASP A 112 6.00 -3.71 3.24
C ASP A 112 5.22 -4.32 4.40
N VAL A 113 5.75 -5.42 4.94
CA VAL A 113 5.15 -6.10 6.09
C VAL A 113 5.86 -5.73 7.39
N MET A 114 7.08 -5.17 7.34
CA MET A 114 7.86 -4.86 8.55
C MET A 114 7.74 -3.40 8.97
N GLY A 115 7.15 -2.54 8.12
CA GLY A 115 6.86 -1.14 8.36
C GLY A 115 8.08 -0.24 8.24
N ALA A 116 8.13 0.59 7.21
CA ALA A 116 9.12 1.64 6.99
C ALA A 116 10.59 1.16 7.08
N THR A 117 10.84 -0.12 6.78
CA THR A 117 12.19 -0.71 6.89
C THR A 117 12.94 -0.74 5.56
N GLY A 118 12.23 -0.60 4.44
CA GLY A 118 12.77 -0.89 3.10
C GLY A 118 12.72 -2.37 2.71
N ASP A 119 12.11 -3.23 3.55
CA ASP A 119 11.95 -4.66 3.29
C ASP A 119 10.51 -4.98 2.87
N TYR A 120 10.35 -5.56 1.68
CA TYR A 120 9.06 -5.94 1.11
C TYR A 120 8.97 -7.45 0.95
N THR A 121 7.77 -7.99 1.16
CA THR A 121 7.43 -9.38 0.86
C THR A 121 6.66 -9.47 -0.44
N LEU A 122 6.98 -10.49 -1.26
CA LEU A 122 6.29 -10.80 -2.50
C LEU A 122 5.35 -11.96 -2.26
N PHE A 123 4.05 -11.70 -2.44
CA PHE A 123 3.01 -12.70 -2.39
C PHE A 123 2.44 -12.98 -3.78
N ASN A 124 2.16 -14.24 -4.09
CA ASN A 124 1.39 -14.58 -5.28
C ASN A 124 -0.14 -14.46 -5.04
N GLU A 125 -0.92 -14.72 -6.07
CA GLU A 125 -2.40 -14.76 -6.04
C GLU A 125 -3.02 -15.76 -5.05
N ASP A 126 -2.21 -16.71 -4.56
CA ASP A 126 -2.59 -17.71 -3.56
C ASP A 126 -2.16 -17.32 -2.13
N PHE A 127 -1.64 -16.10 -1.94
CA PHE A 127 -1.09 -15.59 -0.68
C PHE A 127 0.16 -16.34 -0.21
N GLU A 128 0.81 -17.09 -1.10
CA GLU A 128 2.09 -17.73 -0.80
C GLU A 128 3.21 -16.69 -0.92
N THR A 129 4.08 -16.66 0.09
CA THR A 129 5.33 -15.89 0.01
C THR A 129 6.25 -16.56 -1.01
N ILE A 130 6.57 -15.85 -2.08
CA ILE A 130 7.47 -16.32 -3.12
C ILE A 130 8.87 -15.71 -3.01
N GLY A 131 9.00 -14.60 -2.27
CA GLY A 131 10.28 -13.95 -2.06
C GLY A 131 10.20 -12.66 -1.25
N TYR A 132 11.36 -12.01 -1.15
CA TYR A 132 11.57 -10.78 -0.40
C TYR A 132 12.43 -9.83 -1.21
N LEU A 133 12.07 -8.55 -1.17
CA LEU A 133 12.89 -7.43 -1.63
C LEU A 133 13.43 -6.69 -0.43
N SER A 134 14.68 -6.25 -0.51
CA SER A 134 15.27 -5.38 0.50
C SER A 134 16.01 -4.26 -0.22
N ALA A 135 15.62 -3.01 0.04
CA ALA A 135 16.44 -1.89 -0.34
C ALA A 135 17.61 -1.86 0.65
N GLY A 136 18.82 -2.21 0.20
CA GLY A 136 20.05 -2.28 0.97
C GLY A 136 20.53 -0.94 1.56
N VAL A 137 19.64 0.05 1.68
CA VAL A 137 19.78 1.28 2.44
C VAL A 137 19.62 0.96 3.93
N SER A 138 20.67 0.40 4.51
CA SER A 138 20.99 0.65 5.91
C SER A 138 22.00 1.80 5.94
N PRO A 139 21.61 3.04 6.29
CA PRO A 139 20.31 3.50 6.78
C PRO A 139 19.35 4.01 5.67
N PRO A 140 18.03 4.04 5.95
CA PRO A 140 17.05 4.73 5.10
C PRO A 140 17.43 6.20 4.88
N THR A 141 16.84 6.84 3.88
CA THR A 141 17.01 8.28 3.64
C THR A 141 15.72 9.03 3.94
N ASN A 142 15.82 10.25 4.45
CA ASN A 142 14.71 11.19 4.51
C ASN A 142 14.23 11.54 3.09
N SER A 143 13.07 12.17 2.96
CA SER A 143 12.52 12.65 1.67
C SER A 143 13.44 13.62 0.91
N ASP A 144 14.41 14.23 1.60
CA ASP A 144 15.45 15.10 1.03
C ASP A 144 16.74 14.36 0.61
N GLY A 145 16.77 13.03 0.74
CA GLY A 145 17.91 12.18 0.39
C GLY A 145 19.02 12.11 1.45
N SER A 146 18.86 12.75 2.62
CA SER A 146 19.82 12.65 3.72
C SER A 146 19.71 11.30 4.46
N LEU A 147 20.83 10.78 4.95
CA LEU A 147 20.86 9.52 5.72
C LEU A 147 20.10 9.67 7.04
N VAL A 148 19.22 8.72 7.33
CA VAL A 148 18.54 8.62 8.62
C VAL A 148 19.55 8.35 9.73
N ASN A 149 19.49 9.18 10.77
CA ASN A 149 20.26 8.98 11.98
C ASN A 149 19.70 7.79 12.77
N ARG A 150 20.54 6.77 12.98
CA ARG A 150 20.16 5.55 13.71
C ARG A 150 19.71 5.81 15.15
N ASP A 151 20.19 6.89 15.76
CA ASP A 151 19.84 7.26 17.14
C ASP A 151 18.47 7.97 17.24
N ASP A 152 17.86 8.35 16.11
CA ASP A 152 16.53 8.95 16.01
C ASP A 152 15.44 7.93 15.58
N MET A 153 15.78 6.62 15.56
CA MET A 153 14.88 5.54 15.14
C MET A 153 13.64 5.36 16.02
N ASP A 154 13.61 5.95 17.22
CA ASP A 154 12.46 5.86 18.13
C ASP A 154 11.35 6.89 17.80
N ASN A 155 11.57 7.80 16.84
CA ASN A 155 10.64 8.86 16.45
C ASN A 155 9.99 8.65 15.06
N PHE A 156 10.03 7.43 14.51
CA PHE A 156 9.51 7.11 13.17
C PHE A 156 7.98 7.19 13.07
N ASN A 157 7.48 8.42 12.96
CA ASN A 157 6.25 8.75 12.23
C ASN A 157 6.55 9.27 10.81
N ASP A 158 7.83 9.37 10.42
CA ASP A 158 8.23 9.81 9.09
C ASP A 158 8.34 8.59 8.16
N GLU A 159 7.43 8.51 7.20
CA GLU A 159 7.39 7.51 6.13
C GLU A 159 8.77 7.37 5.46
N VAL A 160 9.40 6.20 5.61
CA VAL A 160 10.62 5.91 4.86
C VAL A 160 10.25 5.79 3.38
N TYR A 161 10.67 6.79 2.60
CA TYR A 161 10.51 6.77 1.15
C TYR A 161 11.59 5.89 0.52
N VAL A 162 11.18 4.77 -0.07
CA VAL A 162 12.11 3.85 -0.74
C VAL A 162 12.08 4.12 -2.24
N ASP A 163 13.23 4.47 -2.81
CA ASP A 163 13.35 4.78 -4.24
C ASP A 163 13.39 3.49 -5.08
N PHE A 164 12.24 3.10 -5.61
CA PHE A 164 12.10 1.98 -6.56
C PHE A 164 12.78 2.23 -7.91
N SER A 165 13.10 3.49 -8.26
CA SER A 165 13.79 3.83 -9.50
C SER A 165 15.29 3.56 -9.45
N ASN A 166 15.88 3.61 -8.25
CA ASN A 166 17.27 3.27 -8.06
C ASN A 166 17.47 1.75 -7.91
N GLN A 167 17.46 1.01 -9.02
CA GLN A 167 17.61 -0.45 -9.01
C GLN A 167 18.89 -0.95 -8.29
N SER A 168 19.93 -0.12 -8.18
CA SER A 168 21.23 -0.52 -7.63
C SER A 168 21.23 -0.76 -6.11
N ILE A 169 20.24 -0.23 -5.39
CA ILE A 169 20.13 -0.44 -3.94
C ILE A 169 19.36 -1.71 -3.59
N TRP A 170 18.65 -2.31 -4.54
CA TRP A 170 17.74 -3.41 -4.25
C TRP A 170 18.42 -4.77 -4.30
N GLN A 171 18.02 -5.62 -3.36
CA GLN A 171 18.35 -7.03 -3.29
C GLN A 171 17.05 -7.83 -3.31
N ILE A 172 17.10 -9.04 -3.88
CA ILE A 172 15.96 -9.96 -3.91
C ILE A 172 16.39 -11.34 -3.45
N SER A 173 15.48 -12.02 -2.75
CA SER A 173 15.60 -13.43 -2.39
C SER A 173 14.27 -14.15 -2.64
N PRO A 174 14.29 -15.47 -2.92
CA PRO A 174 15.48 -16.31 -3.07
C PRO A 174 16.22 -16.05 -4.40
N ASP A 175 17.38 -16.69 -4.60
CA ASP A 175 18.29 -16.43 -5.71
C ASP A 175 17.64 -16.64 -7.09
N GLU A 176 16.65 -17.52 -7.17
CA GLU A 176 15.85 -17.81 -8.36
C GLU A 176 15.07 -16.59 -8.85
N LEU A 177 14.81 -15.59 -8.00
CA LEU A 177 14.13 -14.35 -8.36
C LEU A 177 15.08 -13.26 -8.89
N LYS A 178 16.41 -13.41 -8.74
CA LYS A 178 17.40 -12.42 -9.21
C LYS A 178 17.23 -12.00 -10.69
N PRO A 179 16.91 -12.91 -11.64
CA PRO A 179 16.69 -12.52 -13.03
C PRO A 179 15.50 -11.57 -13.23
N TYR A 180 14.56 -11.54 -12.29
CA TYR A 180 13.30 -10.79 -12.39
C TYR A 180 13.32 -9.46 -11.62
N LEU A 181 14.36 -9.18 -10.84
CA LEU A 181 14.43 -8.00 -9.96
C LEU A 181 14.06 -6.70 -10.69
N ASN A 182 14.74 -6.40 -11.80
CA ASN A 182 14.54 -5.15 -12.53
C ASN A 182 13.12 -5.04 -13.13
N GLU A 183 12.54 -6.16 -13.55
CA GLU A 183 11.18 -6.20 -14.07
C GLU A 183 10.17 -5.95 -12.95
N ILE A 184 10.37 -6.59 -11.78
CA ILE A 184 9.54 -6.37 -10.59
C ILE A 184 9.57 -4.89 -10.18
N LEU A 185 10.76 -4.29 -10.03
CA LEU A 185 10.90 -2.88 -9.67
C LEU A 185 10.26 -1.95 -10.72
N GLY A 186 10.45 -2.25 -12.01
CA GLY A 186 9.82 -1.52 -13.11
C GLY A 186 8.30 -1.54 -13.02
N LYS A 187 7.71 -2.72 -12.78
CA LYS A 187 6.26 -2.87 -12.62
C LYS A 187 5.72 -2.20 -11.36
N VAL A 188 6.49 -2.20 -10.27
CA VAL A 188 6.12 -1.46 -9.05
C VAL A 188 6.08 0.04 -9.35
N MET A 189 7.08 0.59 -10.06
CA MET A 189 7.04 1.99 -10.48
C MET A 189 5.86 2.29 -11.40
N GLU A 190 5.54 1.41 -12.36
CA GLU A 190 4.35 1.56 -13.21
C GLU A 190 3.08 1.62 -12.36
N ASN A 191 2.96 0.76 -11.35
CA ASN A 191 1.83 0.75 -10.41
C ASN A 191 1.75 2.06 -9.62
N ILE A 192 2.86 2.51 -9.02
CA ILE A 192 2.95 3.79 -8.29
C ILE A 192 2.53 4.95 -9.19
N ASN A 193 3.07 5.04 -10.40
CA ASN A 193 2.75 6.11 -11.34
C ASN A 193 1.28 6.07 -11.80
N SER A 194 0.68 4.88 -11.91
CA SER A 194 -0.73 4.73 -12.29
C SER A 194 -1.71 5.09 -11.16
N ASN A 195 -1.26 4.96 -9.91
CA ASN A 195 -2.05 5.26 -8.71
C ASN A 195 -1.78 6.67 -8.16
N ALA A 196 -0.69 7.31 -8.58
CA ALA A 196 -0.44 8.71 -8.28
C ALA A 196 -1.62 9.55 -8.78
N ASN A 197 -2.23 10.32 -7.89
CA ASN A 197 -3.19 11.34 -8.31
C ASN A 197 -2.50 12.20 -9.36
N SER A 198 -3.10 12.35 -10.53
CA SER A 198 -2.56 13.24 -11.54
C SER A 198 -2.38 14.60 -10.90
N LEU A 199 -1.16 15.12 -10.89
CA LEU A 199 -0.92 16.49 -10.43
C LEU A 199 -1.85 17.40 -11.24
N GLU A 200 -2.60 18.26 -10.56
CA GLU A 200 -3.54 19.18 -11.18
C GLU A 200 -3.10 20.61 -10.92
N VAL A 201 -3.23 21.46 -11.93
CA VAL A 201 -3.08 22.92 -11.77
C VAL A 201 -4.36 23.47 -11.16
N ASN A 202 -4.25 24.01 -9.95
CA ASN A 202 -5.30 24.81 -9.34
C ASN A 202 -5.23 26.27 -9.83
N VAL A 203 -5.95 26.56 -10.91
CA VAL A 203 -6.03 27.92 -11.47
C VAL A 203 -6.64 28.96 -10.52
N ASP A 204 -7.34 28.52 -9.47
CA ASP A 204 -7.95 29.42 -8.50
C ASP A 204 -6.98 29.78 -7.36
N ASP A 205 -5.86 29.04 -7.22
CA ASP A 205 -4.77 29.36 -6.32
C ASP A 205 -3.66 30.14 -7.08
N PRO A 206 -3.42 31.42 -6.75
CA PRO A 206 -2.41 32.23 -7.44
C PRO A 206 -0.97 31.73 -7.21
N VAL A 207 -0.69 31.02 -6.11
CA VAL A 207 0.64 30.46 -5.83
C VAL A 207 0.89 29.25 -6.72
N ASP A 208 -0.07 28.33 -6.77
CA ASP A 208 0.02 27.12 -7.59
C ASP A 208 0.04 27.45 -9.08
N LEU A 209 -0.79 28.40 -9.53
CA LEU A 209 -0.78 28.86 -10.90
C LEU A 209 0.56 29.48 -11.32
N ALA A 210 1.15 30.32 -10.46
CA ALA A 210 2.45 30.95 -10.75
C ALA A 210 3.56 29.89 -10.83
N PHE A 211 3.57 28.93 -9.89
CA PHE A 211 4.52 27.82 -9.88
C PHE A 211 4.45 27.01 -11.19
N TRP A 212 3.26 26.55 -11.58
CA TRP A 212 3.11 25.76 -12.79
C TRP A 212 3.33 26.59 -14.07
N ALA A 213 2.99 27.87 -14.08
CA ALA A 213 3.27 28.74 -15.22
C ALA A 213 4.78 28.84 -15.47
N GLU A 214 5.57 28.93 -14.40
CA GLU A 214 7.03 28.84 -14.47
C GLU A 214 7.50 27.48 -14.98
N GLN A 215 6.98 26.36 -14.44
CA GLN A 215 7.38 25.01 -14.87
C GLN A 215 7.09 24.73 -16.35
N PHE A 216 5.98 25.27 -16.88
CA PHE A 216 5.63 25.13 -18.30
C PHE A 216 6.23 26.20 -19.20
N GLU A 217 7.00 27.15 -18.65
CA GLU A 217 7.53 28.31 -19.37
C GLU A 217 6.43 29.14 -20.08
N LEU A 218 5.25 29.24 -19.46
CA LEU A 218 4.09 29.96 -19.96
C LEU A 218 3.79 31.20 -19.13
N SER A 219 3.03 32.14 -19.70
CA SER A 219 2.36 33.15 -18.87
C SER A 219 1.22 32.50 -18.08
N GLU A 220 0.89 33.00 -16.88
CA GLU A 220 -0.28 32.54 -16.12
C GLU A 220 -1.57 32.58 -16.95
N SER A 221 -1.70 33.56 -17.85
CA SER A 221 -2.84 33.67 -18.75
C SER A 221 -2.90 32.53 -19.76
N ASP A 222 -1.76 32.13 -20.31
CA ASP A 222 -1.68 31.05 -21.29
C ASP A 222 -1.80 29.68 -20.62
N LEU A 223 -1.29 29.52 -19.40
CA LEU A 223 -1.54 28.32 -18.60
C LEU A 223 -3.04 28.16 -18.29
N ARG A 224 -3.76 29.24 -17.90
CA ARG A 224 -5.22 29.18 -17.73
C ARG A 224 -5.95 28.74 -18.99
N LYS A 225 -5.50 29.17 -20.18
CA LYS A 225 -6.08 28.74 -21.47
C LYS A 225 -5.77 27.28 -21.75
N ALA A 226 -4.55 26.82 -21.47
CA ALA A 226 -4.15 25.42 -21.65
C ALA A 226 -4.96 24.51 -20.71
N VAL A 227 -5.13 24.91 -19.45
CA VAL A 227 -6.01 24.21 -18.49
C VAL A 227 -7.46 24.15 -18.98
N LEU A 228 -7.98 25.26 -19.54
CA LEU A 228 -9.33 25.29 -20.10
C LEU A 228 -9.50 24.35 -21.30
N ALA A 229 -8.46 24.21 -22.13
CA ALA A 229 -8.48 23.41 -23.36
C ALA A 229 -8.22 21.91 -23.11
N ALA A 230 -7.35 21.58 -22.16
CA ALA A 230 -6.86 20.22 -21.93
C ALA A 230 -7.37 19.59 -20.62
N GLY A 231 -7.92 20.39 -19.71
CA GLY A 231 -8.22 19.99 -18.33
C GLY A 231 -7.10 20.36 -17.36
N LYS A 232 -7.34 20.17 -16.05
CA LYS A 232 -6.43 20.61 -14.98
C LYS A 232 -5.21 19.72 -14.79
N SER A 233 -5.24 18.47 -15.26
CA SER A 233 -4.12 17.53 -15.14
C SER A 233 -2.87 18.01 -15.87
N ILE A 234 -1.72 17.94 -15.18
CA ILE A 234 -0.38 18.26 -15.71
C ILE A 234 -0.07 17.42 -16.95
N ASP A 235 -0.43 16.14 -16.97
CA ASP A 235 -0.20 15.26 -18.12
C ASP A 235 -0.99 15.71 -19.36
N ASN A 236 -2.24 16.12 -19.15
CA ASN A 236 -3.09 16.62 -20.23
C ASN A 236 -2.55 17.94 -20.79
N ILE A 237 -2.12 18.86 -19.92
CA ILE A 237 -1.53 20.14 -20.30
C ILE A 237 -0.22 19.90 -21.07
N THR A 238 0.65 19.03 -20.56
CA THR A 238 1.90 18.64 -21.24
C THR A 238 1.62 18.07 -22.64
N THR A 239 0.67 17.15 -22.75
CA THR A 239 0.28 16.54 -24.03
C THR A 239 -0.32 17.57 -24.99
N TYR A 240 -1.06 18.56 -24.49
CA TYR A 240 -1.63 19.64 -25.27
C TYR A 240 -0.56 20.60 -25.81
N LEU A 241 0.44 20.94 -25.00
CA LEU A 241 1.53 21.86 -25.38
C LEU A 241 2.56 21.25 -26.34
N GLN A 242 2.63 19.92 -26.43
CA GLN A 242 3.49 19.20 -27.38
C GLN A 242 2.87 19.05 -28.78
N LYS A 243 1.62 19.49 -28.98
CA LYS A 243 0.91 19.46 -30.28
C LYS A 243 0.96 20.82 -30.98
#